data_AF-A0A954SJP7-F1
#
_entry.id   AF-A0A954SJP7-F1
#
_cell.length_a   1.000
_cell.length_b   1.000
_cell.length_c   1.000
_cell.angle_alpha   90.00
_cell.angle_beta   90.00
_cell.angle_gamma   90.00
#
_symmetry.space_group_name_H-M   'P 1'
#
loop_
_entity.id
_entity.type
_entity.pdbx_description
1 polymer ?
#
loop_
_entity_poly.entity_id
_entity_poly.type
_entity_poly.pdbx_seq_one_letter_code
_entity_poly.pdbx_strand_id
1 'polypeptide(L)'
;MPDAEQSDPERSDAGKSDHPQANRREFLTGKSLLKQVAAAGDALADELLAGDSVASPFHAGPTIRLGSRAMACEFDVIFNPHTAGGLAIASEVLTLVDQLEDQMTVYRDESELSRLNRLAPQQPVPVEPRLFELLQRAKSLAEETGGAFDPTSGPLVALWNRCKQELRLPAERELADTLASCGIRYLEFHPEDSSLAYTHSAVSLNLGAIG
;
A
#
# COMPACT_ATOMS: atom_id res chain seq x y z
N MET A 1 34.11 86.42 37.90
CA MET A 1 34.22 86.45 39.37
C MET A 1 33.80 85.07 39.86
N PRO A 2 34.69 84.39 40.60
CA PRO A 2 34.75 82.94 40.82
C PRO A 2 34.02 82.57 42.14
N ASP A 3 33.78 81.31 42.48
CA ASP A 3 34.67 80.45 43.29
C ASP A 3 33.95 79.09 43.44
N ALA A 4 34.60 77.95 43.16
CA ALA A 4 35.28 77.07 44.14
C ALA A 4 34.26 76.36 45.06
N GLU A 5 34.27 75.05 45.33
CA GLU A 5 35.37 74.08 45.36
C GLU A 5 34.80 72.67 45.62
N GLN A 6 35.45 71.66 45.01
CA GLN A 6 35.76 70.30 45.53
C GLN A 6 34.61 69.41 46.04
N SER A 7 34.49 68.15 45.61
CA SER A 7 35.50 67.11 45.87
C SER A 7 35.17 65.80 45.12
N ASP A 8 36.17 65.28 44.41
CA ASP A 8 36.35 63.88 43.95
C ASP A 8 37.11 63.14 45.08
N PRO A 9 37.31 61.79 45.14
CA PRO A 9 37.03 60.76 44.14
C PRO A 9 36.46 59.43 44.71
N GLU A 10 36.10 58.46 43.86
CA GLU A 10 36.62 57.09 43.98
C GLU A 10 36.12 56.16 42.86
N ARG A 11 37.11 55.69 42.08
CA ARG A 11 37.20 54.37 41.42
C ARG A 11 36.21 54.05 40.30
N SER A 12 36.58 54.41 39.06
CA SER A 12 36.20 53.61 37.89
C SER A 12 37.42 52.80 37.42
N ASP A 13 37.46 51.53 37.82
CA ASP A 13 38.34 50.51 37.27
C ASP A 13 37.98 50.29 35.80
N ALA A 14 38.76 50.91 34.92
CA ALA A 14 38.68 50.68 33.49
C ALA A 14 39.43 49.39 33.16
N GLY A 15 38.67 48.39 32.71
CA GLY A 15 39.20 47.38 31.81
C GLY A 15 39.43 46.01 32.43
N LYS A 16 38.39 45.17 32.33
CA LYS A 16 38.55 43.80 31.84
C LYS A 16 37.24 43.35 31.21
N SER A 17 37.15 43.54 29.91
CA SER A 17 36.21 42.81 29.07
C SER A 17 36.59 41.33 29.12
N ASP A 18 35.80 40.54 29.84
CA ASP A 18 35.95 39.08 29.87
C ASP A 18 35.32 38.50 28.60
N HIS A 19 36.05 38.62 27.49
CA HIS A 19 35.81 37.83 26.30
C HIS A 19 36.82 36.68 26.30
N PRO A 20 36.37 35.41 26.25
CA PRO A 20 37.27 34.27 26.25
C PRO A 20 38.20 34.36 25.02
N GLN A 21 39.47 34.70 25.24
CA GLN A 21 40.47 34.80 24.18
C GLN A 21 40.79 33.40 23.65
N ALA A 22 40.34 33.11 22.42
CA ALA A 22 40.71 31.90 21.70
C ALA A 22 42.23 31.83 21.51
N ASN A 23 42.85 30.72 21.90
CA ASN A 23 44.29 30.54 21.87
C ASN A 23 44.81 30.51 20.41
N ARG A 24 45.93 31.18 20.14
CA ARG A 24 46.59 31.28 18.82
C ARG A 24 46.82 29.92 18.14
N ARG A 25 47.03 28.86 18.93
CA ARG A 25 47.15 27.47 18.45
C ARG A 25 45.84 26.92 17.89
N GLU A 26 44.70 27.28 18.47
CA GLU A 26 43.37 26.85 18.00
C GLU A 26 42.94 27.59 16.73
N PHE A 27 43.38 28.84 16.56
CA PHE A 27 43.16 29.63 15.36
C PHE A 27 43.92 29.05 14.14
N LEU A 28 45.22 28.75 14.30
CA LEU A 28 46.03 28.18 13.21
C LEU A 28 45.66 26.74 12.84
N THR A 29 45.01 26.00 13.75
CA THR A 29 44.55 24.63 13.48
C THR A 29 43.12 24.58 12.93
N GLY A 30 42.48 25.74 12.68
CA GLY A 30 41.11 25.82 12.18
C GLY A 30 40.04 25.40 13.18
N LYS A 31 40.40 25.03 14.41
CA LYS A 31 39.47 24.56 15.44
C LYS A 31 38.54 25.66 15.95
N SER A 32 39.00 26.92 15.97
CA SER A 32 38.11 28.05 16.31
C SER A 32 37.07 28.31 15.23
N LEU A 33 37.45 28.16 13.95
CA LEU A 33 36.53 28.27 12.82
C LEU A 33 35.49 27.15 12.85
N LEU A 34 35.93 25.91 13.11
CA LEU A 34 35.01 24.76 13.26
C LEU A 34 34.04 24.93 14.42
N LYS A 35 34.48 25.46 15.57
CA LYS A 35 33.59 25.77 16.70
C LYS A 35 32.57 26.87 16.36
N GLN A 36 32.98 27.89 15.61
CA GLN A 36 32.09 28.96 15.17
C GLN A 36 31.09 28.48 14.11
N VAL A 37 31.53 27.63 13.18
CA VAL A 37 30.64 26.99 12.18
C VAL A 37 29.66 26.03 12.85
N ALA A 38 30.10 25.26 13.85
CA ALA A 38 29.23 24.40 14.63
C ALA A 38 28.20 25.24 15.42
N ALA A 39 28.65 26.28 16.12
CA ALA A 39 27.76 27.17 16.87
C ALA A 39 26.78 27.94 15.96
N ALA A 40 27.21 28.35 14.77
CA ALA A 40 26.35 28.97 13.78
C ALA A 40 25.35 27.95 13.17
N GLY A 41 25.77 26.70 13.01
CA GLY A 41 24.91 25.60 12.59
C GLY A 41 23.86 25.26 13.65
N ASP A 42 24.25 25.22 14.92
CA ASP A 42 23.35 25.00 16.05
C ASP A 42 22.37 26.17 16.20
N ALA A 43 22.84 27.42 16.06
CA ALA A 43 21.97 28.60 16.08
C ALA A 43 20.98 28.63 14.90
N LEU A 44 21.42 28.23 13.69
CA LEU A 44 20.56 28.11 12.52
C LEU A 44 19.55 26.97 12.67
N ALA A 45 19.95 25.85 13.29
CA ALA A 45 19.07 24.74 13.60
C ALA A 45 18.01 25.16 14.64
N ASP A 46 18.42 25.87 15.70
CA ASP A 46 17.51 26.44 16.69
C ASP A 46 16.58 27.46 16.04
N GLU A 47 17.04 28.31 15.12
CA GLU A 47 16.21 29.28 14.40
C GLU A 47 15.22 28.60 13.43
N LEU A 48 15.64 27.52 12.76
CA LEU A 48 14.76 26.69 11.91
C LEU A 48 13.72 25.92 12.72
N LEU A 49 14.04 25.53 13.95
CA LEU A 49 13.12 24.85 14.89
C LEU A 49 12.23 25.84 15.66
N ALA A 50 12.71 27.08 15.88
CA ALA A 50 12.01 28.16 16.56
C ALA A 50 11.14 29.00 15.61
N GLY A 51 11.38 28.93 14.29
CA GLY A 51 10.42 29.39 13.30
C GLY A 51 9.15 28.57 13.48
N ASP A 52 8.04 29.23 13.82
CA ASP A 52 6.74 28.66 14.15
C ASP A 52 6.36 27.49 13.23
N SER A 53 6.85 26.29 13.58
CA SER A 53 6.11 25.08 13.35
C SER A 53 4.98 25.17 14.37
N VAL A 54 3.93 25.90 13.98
CA VAL A 54 2.61 25.39 14.31
C VAL A 54 2.56 24.05 13.58
N ALA A 55 3.12 23.02 14.20
CA ALA A 55 2.65 21.67 14.07
C ALA A 55 1.21 21.80 14.54
N SER A 56 0.33 22.24 13.63
CA SER A 56 -1.09 22.05 13.79
C SER A 56 -1.17 20.54 13.96
N PRO A 57 -1.49 20.03 15.17
CA PRO A 57 -1.69 18.60 15.30
C PRO A 57 -2.67 18.26 14.19
N PHE A 58 -2.29 17.41 13.23
CA PHE A 58 -3.21 16.99 12.19
C PHE A 58 -4.42 16.40 12.91
N HIS A 59 -5.47 17.21 13.06
CA HIS A 59 -6.71 16.75 13.63
C HIS A 59 -7.36 16.05 12.46
N ALA A 60 -7.32 14.71 12.47
CA ALA A 60 -8.30 13.95 11.71
C ALA A 60 -9.65 14.47 12.18
N GLY A 61 -10.30 15.28 11.33
CA GLY A 61 -11.65 15.74 11.58
C GLY A 61 -12.57 14.52 11.78
N PRO A 62 -13.83 14.74 12.19
CA PRO A 62 -14.79 13.65 12.20
C PRO A 62 -14.78 12.97 10.81
N THR A 63 -14.96 11.65 10.77
CA THR A 63 -15.09 10.86 9.53
C THR A 63 -16.36 10.02 9.61
N ILE A 64 -16.99 9.80 8.46
CA ILE A 64 -18.05 8.80 8.29
C ILE A 64 -17.40 7.56 7.68
N ARG A 65 -17.72 6.39 8.25
CA ARG A 65 -17.30 5.09 7.74
C ARG A 65 -18.56 4.29 7.43
N LEU A 66 -18.67 3.83 6.19
CA LEU A 66 -19.71 2.90 5.75
C LEU A 66 -19.02 1.62 5.32
N GLY A 67 -19.50 0.46 5.77
CA GLY A 67 -18.88 -0.81 5.45
C GLY A 67 -19.87 -1.92 5.10
N SER A 68 -19.39 -2.87 4.30
CA SER A 68 -20.09 -4.11 3.94
C SER A 68 -19.11 -5.29 4.01
N ARG A 69 -19.65 -6.51 4.07
CA ARG A 69 -18.88 -7.76 3.98
C ARG A 69 -19.11 -8.38 2.62
N ALA A 70 -18.03 -8.56 1.86
CA ALA A 70 -18.01 -9.21 0.56
C ALA A 70 -16.64 -9.86 0.34
N MET A 71 -16.53 -10.82 -0.57
CA MET A 71 -15.27 -11.52 -0.91
C MET A 71 -14.53 -12.08 0.32
N ALA A 72 -15.29 -12.49 1.33
CA ALA A 72 -14.81 -12.95 2.64
C ALA A 72 -13.99 -11.92 3.47
N CYS A 73 -14.03 -10.63 3.13
CA CYS A 73 -13.38 -9.54 3.89
C CYS A 73 -14.36 -8.39 4.22
N GLU A 74 -13.85 -7.35 4.89
CA GLU A 74 -14.59 -6.11 5.16
C GLU A 74 -14.13 -5.03 4.19
N PHE A 75 -15.09 -4.40 3.52
CA PHE A 75 -14.86 -3.21 2.71
C PHE A 75 -15.40 -2.00 3.44
N ASP A 76 -14.56 -0.98 3.63
CA ASP A 76 -14.92 0.27 4.29
C ASP A 76 -14.66 1.46 3.36
N VAL A 77 -15.66 2.33 3.20
CA VAL A 77 -15.54 3.64 2.57
C VAL A 77 -15.52 4.69 3.67
N ILE A 78 -14.39 5.39 3.81
CA ILE A 78 -14.16 6.42 4.82
C ILE A 78 -14.08 7.78 4.15
N PHE A 79 -14.86 8.74 4.62
CA PHE A 79 -14.91 10.09 4.05
C PHE A 79 -15.23 11.14 5.11
N ASN A 80 -14.94 12.41 4.81
CA ASN A 80 -15.23 13.51 5.71
C ASN A 80 -16.73 13.86 5.73
N PRO A 81 -17.31 14.22 6.89
CA PRO A 81 -18.62 14.85 6.97
C PRO A 81 -18.64 16.08 6.05
N HIS A 82 -19.78 16.30 5.40
CA HIS A 82 -19.99 17.36 4.41
C HIS A 82 -19.37 17.11 3.02
N THR A 83 -18.75 15.95 2.75
CA THR A 83 -18.51 15.52 1.37
C THR A 83 -19.86 15.44 0.65
N ALA A 84 -20.05 16.31 -0.35
CA ALA A 84 -21.29 16.35 -1.13
C ALA A 84 -21.54 14.98 -1.79
N GLY A 85 -22.71 14.39 -1.51
CA GLY A 85 -23.07 13.06 -2.01
C GLY A 85 -22.28 11.90 -1.40
N GLY A 86 -21.46 12.12 -0.36
CA GLY A 86 -20.54 11.09 0.17
C GLY A 86 -21.24 9.79 0.58
N LEU A 87 -22.42 9.87 1.22
CA LEU A 87 -23.21 8.68 1.57
C LEU A 87 -23.71 7.90 0.35
N ALA A 88 -24.18 8.60 -0.70
CA ALA A 88 -24.67 7.95 -1.92
C ALA A 88 -23.52 7.26 -2.67
N ILE A 89 -22.40 7.96 -2.84
CA ILE A 89 -21.19 7.41 -3.48
C ILE A 89 -20.68 6.20 -2.69
N ALA A 90 -20.61 6.28 -1.35
CA ALA A 90 -20.17 5.16 -0.53
C ALA A 90 -21.10 3.94 -0.69
N SER A 91 -22.41 4.14 -0.75
CA SER A 91 -23.38 3.08 -1.01
C SER A 91 -23.21 2.46 -2.40
N GLU A 92 -22.99 3.27 -3.43
CA GLU A 92 -22.74 2.81 -4.80
C GLU A 92 -21.45 1.99 -4.90
N VAL A 93 -20.37 2.43 -4.24
CA VAL A 93 -19.10 1.68 -4.18
C VAL A 93 -19.29 0.32 -3.52
N LEU A 94 -19.97 0.25 -2.38
CA LEU A 94 -20.22 -1.03 -1.70
C LEU A 94 -21.14 -1.94 -2.53
N THR A 95 -22.11 -1.38 -3.25
CA THR A 95 -22.97 -2.14 -4.17
C THR A 95 -22.15 -2.70 -5.35
N LEU A 96 -21.18 -1.95 -5.87
CA LEU A 96 -20.27 -2.42 -6.91
C LEU A 96 -19.41 -3.58 -6.40
N VAL A 97 -18.92 -3.54 -5.16
CA VAL A 97 -18.17 -4.64 -4.56
C VAL A 97 -19.01 -5.93 -4.53
N ASP A 98 -20.28 -5.85 -4.13
CA ASP A 98 -21.18 -7.00 -4.13
C ASP A 98 -21.38 -7.57 -5.55
N GLN A 99 -21.54 -6.70 -6.55
CA GLN A 99 -21.65 -7.10 -7.96
C GLN A 99 -20.38 -7.78 -8.50
N LEU A 100 -19.20 -7.32 -8.08
CA LEU A 100 -17.92 -7.93 -8.44
C LEU A 100 -17.75 -9.30 -7.78
N GLU A 101 -18.21 -9.45 -6.53
CA GLU A 101 -18.22 -10.76 -5.86
C GLU A 101 -19.06 -11.76 -6.65
N ASP A 102 -20.26 -11.36 -7.10
CA ASP A 102 -21.14 -12.20 -7.92
C ASP A 102 -20.51 -12.62 -9.26
N GLN A 103 -19.59 -11.83 -9.82
CA GLN A 103 -18.87 -12.19 -11.04
C GLN A 103 -17.69 -13.13 -10.76
N MET A 104 -16.91 -12.85 -9.73
CA MET A 104 -15.56 -13.39 -9.56
C MET A 104 -15.45 -14.55 -8.57
N THR A 105 -16.45 -14.77 -7.71
CA THR A 105 -16.36 -15.80 -6.67
C THR A 105 -16.37 -17.21 -7.26
N VAL A 106 -15.46 -18.08 -6.80
CA VAL A 106 -15.49 -19.52 -7.14
C VAL A 106 -16.41 -20.34 -6.23
N TYR A 107 -17.08 -19.68 -5.28
CA TYR A 107 -17.89 -20.35 -4.25
C TYR A 107 -19.40 -20.26 -4.49
N ARG A 108 -19.83 -19.48 -5.50
CA ARG A 108 -21.24 -19.41 -5.96
C ARG A 108 -21.32 -20.05 -7.33
N ASP A 109 -22.17 -21.05 -7.49
CA ASP A 109 -22.30 -21.81 -8.74
C ASP A 109 -22.78 -20.95 -9.92
N GLU A 110 -23.56 -19.91 -9.61
CA GLU A 110 -24.11 -18.97 -10.60
C GLU A 110 -23.16 -17.84 -10.97
N SER A 111 -21.99 -17.74 -10.32
CA SER A 111 -21.02 -16.71 -10.69
C SER A 111 -20.52 -16.91 -12.11
N GLU A 112 -20.14 -15.80 -12.74
CA GLU A 112 -19.60 -15.84 -14.09
C GLU A 112 -18.31 -16.67 -14.18
N LEU A 113 -17.42 -16.54 -13.20
CA LEU A 113 -16.19 -17.33 -13.12
C LEU A 113 -16.46 -18.83 -12.90
N SER A 114 -17.43 -19.19 -12.06
CA SER A 114 -17.83 -20.59 -11.87
C SER A 114 -18.44 -21.18 -13.14
N ARG A 115 -19.27 -20.41 -13.86
CA ARG A 115 -19.82 -20.80 -15.16
C ARG A 115 -18.71 -20.99 -16.19
N LEU A 116 -17.76 -20.07 -16.24
CA LEU A 116 -16.59 -20.17 -17.12
C LEU A 116 -15.81 -21.47 -16.85
N ASN A 117 -15.49 -21.75 -15.59
CA ASN A 117 -14.78 -22.96 -15.18
C ASN A 117 -15.48 -24.26 -15.58
N ARG A 118 -16.82 -24.29 -15.62
CA ARG A 118 -17.57 -25.48 -16.06
C ARG A 118 -17.60 -25.66 -17.58
N LEU A 119 -17.71 -24.56 -18.32
CA LEU A 119 -18.04 -24.59 -19.75
C LEU A 119 -16.82 -24.45 -20.66
N ALA A 120 -15.78 -23.73 -20.24
CA ALA A 120 -14.58 -23.47 -21.04
C ALA A 120 -13.81 -24.73 -21.48
N PRO A 121 -13.82 -25.86 -20.74
CA PRO A 121 -13.25 -27.13 -21.24
C PRO A 121 -13.95 -27.72 -22.47
N GLN A 122 -15.18 -27.29 -22.76
CA GLN A 122 -16.02 -27.89 -23.79
C GLN A 122 -16.17 -26.97 -25.01
N GLN A 123 -16.15 -25.66 -24.78
CA GLN A 123 -16.33 -24.64 -25.82
C GLN A 123 -15.79 -23.28 -25.35
N PRO A 124 -15.46 -22.35 -26.26
CA PRO A 124 -15.24 -20.96 -25.91
C PRO A 124 -16.47 -20.36 -25.20
N VAL A 125 -16.23 -19.62 -24.12
CA VAL A 125 -17.26 -18.99 -23.31
C VAL A 125 -17.04 -17.50 -23.28
N PRO A 126 -17.96 -16.67 -23.79
CA PRO A 126 -17.89 -15.23 -23.65
C PRO A 126 -18.09 -14.85 -22.17
N VAL A 127 -17.30 -13.88 -21.73
CA VAL A 127 -17.40 -13.27 -20.41
C VAL A 127 -17.58 -11.76 -20.52
N GLU A 128 -17.99 -11.12 -19.43
CA GLU A 128 -18.05 -9.68 -19.31
C GLU A 128 -16.67 -9.04 -19.65
N PRO A 129 -16.62 -7.93 -20.40
CA PRO A 129 -15.37 -7.36 -20.88
C PRO A 129 -14.34 -7.00 -19.79
N ARG A 130 -14.76 -6.47 -18.63
CA ARG A 130 -13.84 -6.16 -17.52
C ARG A 130 -13.30 -7.43 -16.87
N LEU A 131 -14.10 -8.49 -16.76
CA LEU A 131 -13.61 -9.80 -16.35
C LEU A 131 -12.58 -10.34 -17.36
N PHE A 132 -12.85 -10.20 -18.67
CA PHE A 132 -11.88 -10.58 -19.70
C PHE A 132 -10.56 -9.81 -19.58
N GLU A 133 -10.62 -8.48 -19.38
CA GLU A 133 -9.44 -7.64 -19.13
C GLU A 133 -8.67 -8.06 -17.87
N LEU A 134 -9.38 -8.37 -16.78
CA LEU A 134 -8.77 -8.89 -15.55
C LEU A 134 -8.06 -10.23 -15.79
N LEU A 135 -8.67 -11.14 -16.55
CA LEU A 135 -8.07 -12.43 -16.88
C LEU A 135 -6.84 -12.27 -17.78
N GLN A 136 -6.85 -11.32 -18.72
CA GLN A 136 -5.67 -10.98 -19.50
C GLN A 136 -4.56 -10.42 -18.59
N ARG A 137 -4.90 -9.55 -17.63
CA ARG A 137 -3.93 -9.04 -16.65
C ARG A 137 -3.36 -10.16 -15.79
N ALA A 138 -4.19 -11.10 -15.36
CA ALA A 138 -3.77 -12.28 -14.61
C ALA A 138 -2.82 -13.16 -15.43
N LYS A 139 -3.08 -13.33 -16.73
CA LYS A 139 -2.16 -14.00 -17.66
C LYS A 139 -0.80 -13.31 -17.71
N SER A 140 -0.77 -11.98 -17.92
CA SER A 140 0.49 -11.23 -17.95
C SER A 140 1.27 -11.38 -16.66
N LEU A 141 0.60 -11.29 -15.50
CA LEU A 141 1.25 -11.47 -14.19
C LEU A 141 1.82 -12.89 -14.01
N ALA A 142 1.11 -13.92 -14.50
CA ALA A 142 1.62 -15.28 -14.44
C ALA A 142 2.90 -15.46 -15.27
N GLU A 143 2.94 -14.82 -16.45
CA GLU A 143 4.12 -14.81 -17.33
C GLU A 143 5.28 -14.01 -16.71
N GLU A 144 5.01 -12.79 -16.23
CA GLU A 144 5.99 -11.88 -15.60
C GLU A 144 6.63 -12.49 -14.34
N THR A 145 5.86 -13.27 -13.58
CA THR A 145 6.34 -13.91 -12.34
C THR A 145 6.92 -15.30 -12.55
N GLY A 146 6.98 -15.79 -13.79
CA GLY A 146 7.44 -17.16 -14.08
C GLY A 146 6.59 -18.25 -13.44
N GLY A 147 5.29 -17.99 -13.25
CA GLY A 147 4.34 -18.91 -12.64
C GLY A 147 4.27 -18.87 -11.11
N ALA A 148 4.97 -17.94 -10.43
CA ALA A 148 4.81 -17.76 -9.00
C ALA A 148 3.40 -17.25 -8.64
N PHE A 149 2.82 -16.41 -9.49
CA PHE A 149 1.39 -16.17 -9.55
C PHE A 149 0.78 -17.06 -10.64
N ASP A 150 -0.25 -17.83 -10.31
CA ASP A 150 -0.98 -18.64 -11.28
C ASP A 150 -2.49 -18.56 -11.01
N PRO A 151 -3.28 -17.91 -11.89
CA PRO A 151 -4.72 -17.82 -11.72
C PRO A 151 -5.41 -19.17 -11.96
N THR A 152 -4.70 -20.20 -12.45
CA THR A 152 -5.23 -21.57 -12.63
C THR A 152 -4.97 -22.49 -11.44
N SER A 153 -4.67 -21.92 -10.28
CA SER A 153 -4.43 -22.65 -9.03
C SER A 153 -5.69 -23.26 -8.40
N GLY A 154 -6.86 -23.12 -9.05
CA GLY A 154 -8.15 -23.67 -8.61
C GLY A 154 -8.11 -25.15 -8.19
N PRO A 155 -7.52 -26.07 -8.99
CA PRO A 155 -7.42 -27.48 -8.63
C PRO A 155 -6.59 -27.72 -7.36
N LEU A 156 -5.51 -26.95 -7.17
CA LEU A 156 -4.68 -27.02 -5.96
C LEU A 156 -5.47 -26.54 -4.74
N VAL A 157 -6.17 -25.40 -4.84
CA VAL A 157 -7.00 -24.89 -3.76
C VAL A 157 -8.07 -25.93 -3.36
N ALA A 158 -8.70 -26.59 -4.34
CA ALA A 158 -9.66 -27.65 -4.10
C ALA A 158 -9.03 -28.87 -3.39
N LEU A 159 -7.85 -29.32 -3.84
CA LEU A 159 -7.10 -30.40 -3.19
C LEU A 159 -6.80 -30.09 -1.72
N TRP A 160 -6.26 -28.90 -1.44
CA TRP A 160 -5.93 -28.48 -0.08
C TRP A 160 -7.17 -28.35 0.80
N ASN A 161 -8.28 -27.81 0.28
CA ASN A 161 -9.55 -27.74 1.00
C ASN A 161 -10.08 -29.13 1.36
N ARG A 162 -10.03 -30.09 0.43
CA ARG A 162 -10.41 -31.50 0.70
C ARG A 162 -9.52 -32.12 1.77
N CYS A 163 -8.20 -32.00 1.64
CA CYS A 163 -7.25 -32.57 2.60
C CYS A 163 -7.43 -31.96 4.01
N LYS A 164 -7.74 -30.66 4.10
CA LYS A 164 -8.08 -29.99 5.35
C LYS A 164 -9.33 -30.59 6.02
N GLN A 165 -10.38 -30.89 5.25
CA GLN A 165 -11.58 -31.56 5.75
C GLN A 165 -11.29 -32.98 6.25
N GLU A 166 -10.36 -33.67 5.58
CA GLU A 166 -9.90 -35.02 5.93
C GLU A 166 -8.81 -35.03 7.03
N LEU A 167 -8.42 -33.86 7.56
CA LEU A 167 -7.37 -33.69 8.56
C LEU A 167 -6.03 -34.36 8.20
N ARG A 168 -5.65 -34.28 6.92
CA ARG A 168 -4.38 -34.83 6.41
C ARG A 168 -3.68 -33.86 5.48
N LEU A 169 -2.44 -34.19 5.13
CA LEU A 169 -1.73 -33.54 4.04
C LEU A 169 -2.02 -34.26 2.70
N PRO A 170 -1.95 -33.55 1.57
CA PRO A 170 -1.96 -34.18 0.26
C PRO A 170 -0.79 -35.16 0.11
N ALA A 171 -1.03 -36.33 -0.46
CA ALA A 171 0.05 -37.22 -0.83
C ALA A 171 0.88 -36.61 -1.99
N GLU A 172 2.16 -36.92 -2.08
CA GLU A 172 3.05 -36.40 -3.12
C GLU A 172 2.48 -36.63 -4.54
N ARG A 173 1.88 -37.80 -4.75
CA ARG A 173 1.23 -38.14 -6.03
C ARG A 173 0.01 -37.28 -6.32
N GLU A 174 -0.88 -37.07 -5.34
CA GLU A 174 -2.06 -36.21 -5.52
C GLU A 174 -1.63 -34.78 -5.86
N LEU A 175 -0.59 -34.29 -5.19
CA LEU A 175 -0.05 -32.95 -5.43
C LEU A 175 0.54 -32.85 -6.84
N ALA A 176 1.37 -33.82 -7.26
CA ALA A 176 1.97 -33.85 -8.59
C ALA A 176 0.92 -33.92 -9.71
N ASP A 177 -0.09 -34.79 -9.56
CA ASP A 177 -1.19 -34.94 -10.53
C ASP A 177 -2.01 -33.64 -10.63
N THR A 178 -2.21 -32.95 -9.51
CA THR A 178 -2.95 -31.68 -9.48
C THR A 178 -2.13 -30.54 -10.09
N LEU A 179 -0.82 -30.47 -9.82
CA LEU A 179 0.09 -29.50 -10.43
C LEU A 179 0.14 -29.63 -11.96
N ALA A 180 0.04 -30.85 -12.48
CA ALA A 180 -0.03 -31.09 -13.93
C ALA A 180 -1.27 -30.45 -14.57
N SER A 181 -2.33 -30.21 -13.78
CA SER A 181 -3.56 -29.55 -14.19
C SER A 181 -3.54 -28.03 -13.98
N CYS A 182 -2.41 -27.45 -13.56
CA CYS A 182 -2.22 -26.02 -13.44
C CYS A 182 -1.29 -25.49 -14.55
N GLY A 183 -1.63 -24.32 -15.06
CA GLY A 183 -0.81 -23.52 -15.94
C GLY A 183 -1.60 -22.65 -16.90
N ILE A 184 -1.17 -21.41 -17.01
CA ILE A 184 -1.74 -20.42 -17.94
C ILE A 184 -1.71 -20.88 -19.42
N ARG A 185 -0.77 -21.76 -19.76
CA ARG A 185 -0.65 -22.40 -21.08
C ARG A 185 -1.90 -23.17 -21.52
N TYR A 186 -2.77 -23.52 -20.59
CA TYR A 186 -4.03 -24.22 -20.88
C TYR A 186 -5.20 -23.29 -21.20
N LEU A 187 -5.02 -21.98 -21.05
CA LEU A 187 -6.06 -20.99 -21.33
C LEU A 187 -5.86 -20.38 -22.71
N GLU A 188 -6.88 -20.47 -23.56
CA GLU A 188 -6.95 -19.79 -24.84
C GLU A 188 -7.84 -18.56 -24.69
N PHE A 189 -7.30 -17.40 -25.05
CA PHE A 189 -7.99 -16.12 -25.00
C PHE A 189 -8.39 -15.72 -26.41
N HIS A 190 -9.64 -15.31 -26.60
CA HIS A 190 -10.18 -14.81 -27.86
C HIS A 190 -10.62 -13.35 -27.68
N PRO A 191 -9.74 -12.37 -27.99
CA PRO A 191 -10.03 -10.96 -27.74
C PRO A 191 -11.18 -10.39 -28.59
N GLU A 192 -11.43 -10.98 -29.76
CA GLU A 192 -12.43 -10.50 -30.71
C GLU A 192 -13.86 -10.55 -30.16
N ASP A 193 -14.15 -11.50 -29.27
CA ASP A 193 -15.46 -11.73 -28.68
C ASP A 193 -15.44 -11.83 -27.14
N SER A 194 -14.31 -11.47 -26.52
CA SER A 194 -14.10 -11.56 -25.07
C SER A 194 -14.40 -12.94 -24.50
N SER A 195 -13.98 -14.00 -25.21
CA SER A 195 -14.21 -15.39 -24.79
C SER A 195 -12.94 -16.14 -24.41
N LEU A 196 -13.10 -17.17 -23.57
CA LEU A 196 -12.02 -18.08 -23.18
C LEU A 196 -12.40 -19.54 -23.40
N ALA A 197 -11.42 -20.34 -23.77
CA ALA A 197 -11.50 -21.80 -23.83
C ALA A 197 -10.36 -22.45 -23.04
N TYR A 198 -10.59 -23.65 -22.49
CA TYR A 198 -9.58 -24.42 -21.76
C TYR A 198 -9.18 -25.64 -22.58
N THR A 199 -7.88 -25.81 -22.80
CA THR A 199 -7.34 -26.98 -23.53
C THR A 199 -7.15 -28.21 -22.65
N HIS A 200 -7.35 -28.07 -21.33
CA HIS A 200 -7.26 -29.16 -20.37
C HIS A 200 -8.45 -29.15 -19.41
N SER A 201 -9.17 -30.27 -19.30
CA SER A 201 -10.46 -30.33 -18.61
C SER A 201 -10.39 -30.21 -17.09
N ALA A 202 -9.23 -30.51 -16.50
CA ALA A 202 -9.03 -30.38 -15.05
C ALA A 202 -8.57 -28.98 -14.62
N VAL A 203 -8.36 -28.04 -15.56
CA VAL A 203 -7.98 -26.66 -15.23
C VAL A 203 -9.18 -25.91 -14.68
N SER A 204 -8.95 -25.09 -13.65
CA SER A 204 -9.94 -24.12 -13.19
C SER A 204 -9.26 -22.85 -12.70
N LEU A 205 -9.88 -21.72 -13.03
CA LEU A 205 -9.49 -20.39 -12.59
C LEU A 205 -9.89 -20.16 -11.13
N ASN A 206 -9.03 -19.47 -10.40
CA ASN A 206 -9.26 -18.92 -9.08
C ASN A 206 -8.60 -17.53 -9.00
N LEU A 207 -9.42 -16.50 -8.78
CA LEU A 207 -8.97 -15.10 -8.74
C LEU A 207 -8.71 -14.58 -7.33
N GLY A 208 -8.64 -15.44 -6.32
CA GLY A 208 -8.46 -15.03 -4.91
C GLY A 208 -7.16 -14.28 -4.60
N ALA A 209 -6.20 -14.22 -5.54
CA ALA A 209 -4.94 -13.49 -5.40
C ALA A 209 -4.88 -12.17 -6.20
N ILE A 210 -5.97 -11.80 -6.91
CA ILE A 210 -6.03 -10.58 -7.73
C ILE A 210 -7.40 -9.88 -7.69
N GLY A 211 -8.40 -10.47 -7.03
CA GLY A 211 -9.74 -9.89 -6.86
C GLY A 211 -9.84 -8.83 -5.79
#